data_AF-A0A7V1RCK1-F1
#
_entry.id   AF-A0A7V1RCK1-F1
#
_cell.length_a   1.000
_cell.length_b   1.000
_cell.length_c   1.000
_cell.angle_alpha   90.00
_cell.angle_beta   90.00
_cell.angle_gamma   90.00
#
_symmetry.space_group_name_H-M   'P 1'
#
loop_
_entity.id
_entity.type
_entity.pdbx_description
1 polymer ?
#
loop_
_entity_poly.entity_id
_entity_poly.type
_entity_poly.pdbx_seq_one_letter_code
_entity_poly.pdbx_strand_id
1 'polypeptide(L)'
;MGAAPNAPAGWLATTTPVRKTEQVVEIGSPSNTRSELAALEADCRSIGVPEAVFWHPDTRRLEVLRKRPDDCSAEALTGGILGLQSVPGLRLHVARLFQDPPPR
;
A
#
# COMPACT_ATOMS: atom_id res chain seq x y z
N MET A 1 15.21 33.01 -51.87
CA MET A 1 15.35 33.70 -50.56
C MET A 1 13.99 33.65 -49.89
N GLY A 2 13.88 32.90 -48.81
CA GLY A 2 12.61 32.59 -48.14
C GLY A 2 12.82 31.44 -47.18
N ALA A 3 13.52 31.72 -46.08
CA ALA A 3 13.79 30.74 -45.04
C ALA A 3 12.50 30.50 -44.24
N ALA A 4 12.03 29.26 -44.20
CA ALA A 4 11.04 28.82 -43.23
C ALA A 4 11.67 28.81 -41.83
N PRO A 5 10.99 29.29 -40.78
CA PRO A 5 11.50 29.18 -39.43
C PRO A 5 11.46 27.73 -38.94
N ASN A 6 12.62 27.25 -38.48
CA ASN A 6 12.84 25.99 -37.79
C ASN A 6 11.85 25.83 -36.62
N ALA A 7 10.94 24.86 -36.71
CA ALA A 7 10.26 24.32 -35.54
C ALA A 7 11.26 23.42 -34.78
N PRO A 8 11.57 23.68 -33.50
CA PRO A 8 12.41 22.77 -32.74
C PRO A 8 11.66 21.44 -32.54
N ALA A 9 12.26 20.40 -33.07
CA ALA A 9 11.93 19.01 -32.78
C ALA A 9 12.08 18.74 -31.28
N GLY A 10 11.16 17.94 -30.73
CA GLY A 10 11.39 17.20 -29.50
C GLY A 10 10.87 17.86 -28.23
N TRP A 11 9.56 18.05 -28.14
CA TRP A 11 8.90 17.88 -26.84
C TRP A 11 8.47 16.42 -26.77
N LEU A 12 9.39 15.54 -26.35
CA LEU A 12 9.00 14.27 -25.76
C LEU A 12 8.17 14.66 -24.54
N ALA A 13 6.85 14.48 -24.62
CA ALA A 13 6.03 14.37 -23.44
C ALA A 13 6.56 13.18 -22.65
N THR A 14 7.54 13.41 -21.78
CA THR A 14 7.84 12.51 -20.68
C THR A 14 6.61 12.60 -19.79
N THR A 15 5.60 11.80 -20.11
CA THR A 15 4.68 11.32 -19.11
C THR A 15 5.55 10.58 -18.12
N THR A 16 6.07 11.30 -17.12
CA THR A 16 6.65 10.70 -15.95
C THR A 16 5.58 9.72 -15.48
N PRO A 17 5.83 8.39 -15.51
CA PRO A 17 4.87 7.48 -14.94
C PRO A 17 4.71 7.94 -13.50
N VAL A 18 3.50 8.34 -13.11
CA VAL A 18 3.16 8.50 -11.71
C VAL A 18 3.63 7.20 -11.08
N ARG A 19 4.68 7.25 -10.25
CA ARG A 19 5.12 6.09 -9.49
C ARG A 19 3.88 5.69 -8.70
N LYS A 20 3.21 4.63 -9.14
CA LYS A 20 2.13 4.05 -8.35
C LYS A 20 2.75 3.75 -7.00
N THR A 21 2.06 4.15 -5.94
CA THR A 21 2.49 3.81 -4.60
C THR A 21 2.53 2.28 -4.52
N GLU A 22 3.74 1.73 -4.46
CA GLU A 22 3.97 0.27 -4.50
C GLU A 22 3.50 -0.40 -3.20
N GLN A 23 3.34 0.37 -2.12
CA GLN A 23 2.90 -0.11 -0.81
C GLN A 23 2.22 0.99 0.01
N VAL A 24 1.13 0.65 0.70
CA VAL A 24 0.54 1.47 1.76
C VAL A 24 0.60 0.70 3.07
N VAL A 25 1.21 1.29 4.10
CA VAL A 25 1.17 0.74 5.46
C VAL A 25 0.39 1.73 6.30
N GLU A 26 -0.82 1.34 6.70
CA GLU A 26 -1.64 2.10 7.64
C GLU A 26 -1.51 1.48 9.03
N ILE A 27 -1.01 2.27 9.98
CA ILE A 27 -1.07 1.92 11.39
C ILE A 27 -2.33 2.55 11.97
N GLY A 28 -3.37 1.74 12.20
CA GLY A 28 -4.57 2.22 12.87
C GLY A 28 -4.21 2.69 14.28
N SER A 29 -4.52 3.95 14.59
CA SER A 29 -4.43 4.45 15.96
C SER A 29 -5.68 4.04 16.75
N PRO A 30 -5.64 3.99 18.09
CA PRO A 30 -6.83 3.73 18.92
C PRO A 30 -7.98 4.72 18.68
N SER A 31 -7.67 5.88 18.09
CA SER A 31 -8.63 6.93 17.74
C SER A 31 -9.28 6.71 16.37
N ASN A 32 -8.71 5.84 15.51
CA ASN A 32 -9.29 5.54 14.21
C ASN A 32 -10.54 4.70 14.43
N THR A 33 -11.68 5.24 14.02
CA THR A 33 -12.92 4.50 14.01
C THR A 33 -12.86 3.37 12.98
N ARG A 34 -13.57 2.28 13.25
CA ARG A 34 -13.71 1.16 12.30
C ARG A 34 -14.18 1.60 10.92
N SER A 35 -14.98 2.67 10.85
CA SER A 35 -15.51 3.24 9.61
C SER A 35 -14.42 3.95 8.79
N GLU A 36 -13.48 4.65 9.43
CA GLU A 36 -12.36 5.31 8.74
C GLU A 36 -11.41 4.28 8.11
N LEU A 37 -11.10 3.21 8.84
CA LEU A 37 -10.26 2.13 8.31
C LEU A 37 -10.95 1.40 7.14
N ALA A 38 -12.27 1.19 7.22
CA ALA A 38 -13.03 0.59 6.12
C ALA A 38 -13.12 1.51 4.89
N ALA A 39 -13.23 2.83 5.08
CA ALA A 39 -13.21 3.79 3.99
C ALA A 39 -11.85 3.78 3.28
N LEU A 40 -10.75 3.76 4.05
CA LEU A 40 -9.41 3.69 3.48
C LEU A 40 -9.14 2.36 2.76
N GLU A 41 -9.63 1.24 3.28
CA GLU A 41 -9.56 -0.05 2.59
C GLU A 41 -10.27 0.01 1.23
N ALA A 42 -11.46 0.61 1.19
CA ALA A 42 -12.21 0.82 -0.05
C ALA A 42 -11.46 1.75 -1.03
N ASP A 43 -10.85 2.82 -0.53
CA ASP A 43 -10.00 3.70 -1.33
C ASP A 43 -8.81 2.93 -1.90
N CYS A 44 -8.07 2.19 -1.06
CA CYS A 44 -6.93 1.38 -1.49
C CYS A 44 -7.30 0.36 -2.58
N ARG A 45 -8.49 -0.27 -2.49
CA ARG A 45 -9.04 -1.12 -3.56
C ARG A 45 -9.28 -0.33 -4.84
N SER A 46 -9.91 0.83 -4.73
CA SER A 46 -10.29 1.69 -5.87
C SER A 46 -9.07 2.22 -6.64
N ILE A 47 -8.06 2.74 -5.93
CA ILE A 47 -6.79 3.19 -6.55
C ILE A 47 -5.89 2.03 -6.97
N GLY A 48 -6.21 0.80 -6.52
CA GLY A 48 -5.58 -0.43 -6.96
C GLY A 48 -4.14 -0.55 -6.50
N VAL A 49 -3.88 -0.24 -5.23
CA VAL A 49 -2.58 -0.44 -4.57
C VAL A 49 -2.19 -1.92 -4.65
N PRO A 50 -0.94 -2.26 -5.01
CA PRO A 50 -0.49 -3.65 -5.09
C PRO A 50 -0.63 -4.42 -3.76
N GLU A 51 -0.25 -3.79 -2.65
CA GLU A 51 -0.32 -4.36 -1.31
C GLU A 51 -0.57 -3.26 -0.27
N ALA A 52 -1.54 -3.48 0.62
CA ALA A 52 -1.81 -2.64 1.78
C ALA A 52 -1.88 -3.46 3.06
N VAL A 53 -1.35 -2.93 4.16
CA VAL A 53 -1.39 -3.57 5.49
C VAL A 53 -2.03 -2.61 6.47
N PHE A 54 -3.10 -3.07 7.12
CA PHE A 54 -3.84 -2.36 8.15
C PHE A 54 -3.58 -3.01 9.49
N TRP A 55 -3.06 -2.24 10.45
CA TRP A 55 -2.86 -2.69 11.82
C TRP A 55 -4.05 -2.29 12.69
N HIS A 56 -4.72 -3.27 13.31
CA HIS A 56 -5.76 -3.09 14.32
C HIS A 56 -5.26 -3.49 15.72
N PRO A 57 -4.74 -2.55 16.53
CA PRO A 57 -4.20 -2.85 17.86
C PRO A 57 -5.22 -3.48 18.82
N ASP A 58 -6.45 -2.95 18.83
CA ASP A 58 -7.50 -3.35 19.78
C ASP A 58 -7.93 -4.81 19.62
N THR A 59 -7.97 -5.28 18.37
CA THR A 59 -8.35 -6.67 18.04
C THR A 59 -7.15 -7.57 17.83
N ARG A 60 -5.92 -7.04 18.02
CA ARG A 60 -4.65 -7.75 17.78
C ARG A 60 -4.59 -8.45 16.43
N ARG A 61 -5.03 -7.73 15.40
CA ARG A 61 -5.20 -8.25 14.04
C ARG A 61 -4.49 -7.33 13.04
N LEU A 62 -3.83 -7.94 12.06
CA LEU A 62 -3.49 -7.29 10.81
C LEU A 62 -4.51 -7.67 9.75
N GLU A 63 -4.81 -6.74 8.86
CA GLU A 63 -5.51 -7.02 7.62
C GLU A 63 -4.61 -6.67 6.45
N VAL A 64 -4.43 -7.62 5.53
CA VAL A 64 -3.53 -7.49 4.40
C VAL A 64 -4.35 -7.56 3.13
N LEU A 65 -4.39 -6.45 2.41
CA LEU A 65 -5.01 -6.36 1.10
C LEU A 65 -3.94 -6.57 0.03
N ARG A 66 -4.17 -7.50 -0.89
CA ARG A 66 -3.29 -7.73 -2.04
C ARG A 66 -4.09 -7.68 -3.32
N LYS A 67 -3.65 -6.82 -4.23
CA LYS A 67 -4.19 -6.79 -5.58
C LYS A 67 -3.68 -7.99 -6.37
N ARG A 68 -4.62 -8.63 -7.06
CA ARG A 68 -4.39 -9.65 -8.08
C ARG A 68 -4.78 -9.07 -9.45
N PRO A 69 -4.44 -9.73 -10.56
CA PRO A 69 -4.77 -9.25 -11.90
C PRO A 69 -6.26 -8.94 -12.08
N ASP A 70 -7.14 -9.77 -11.52
CA ASP A 70 -8.59 -9.70 -11.73
C ASP A 70 -9.40 -9.46 -10.44
N ASP A 71 -8.74 -9.41 -9.27
CA ASP A 71 -9.42 -9.36 -7.97
C ASP A 71 -8.55 -8.70 -6.88
N CYS A 72 -9.12 -8.45 -5.71
CA CYS A 72 -8.42 -7.99 -4.52
C CYS A 72 -8.68 -8.95 -3.36
N SER A 73 -7.64 -9.66 -2.91
CA SER A 73 -7.75 -10.58 -1.78
C SER A 73 -7.44 -9.85 -0.47
N ALA A 74 -8.29 -10.01 0.54
CA ALA A 74 -8.04 -9.59 1.91
C ALA A 74 -7.75 -10.79 2.81
N GLU A 75 -6.72 -10.67 3.65
CA GLU A 75 -6.30 -11.70 4.59
C GLU A 75 -6.18 -11.12 6.00
N ALA A 76 -6.84 -11.74 6.96
CA ALA A 76 -6.77 -11.37 8.37
C ALA A 76 -5.75 -12.24 9.10
N LEU A 77 -4.73 -11.61 9.71
CA LEU A 77 -3.68 -12.30 10.44
C LEU A 77 -3.68 -11.89 11.92
N THR A 78 -3.77 -12.87 12.81
CA THR A 78 -3.59 -12.69 14.26
C THR A 78 -2.26 -13.27 14.76
N GLY A 79 -1.52 -13.98 13.90
CA GLY A 79 -0.27 -14.65 14.24
C GLY A 79 0.52 -15.09 12.99
N GLY A 80 1.65 -15.77 13.21
CA GLY A 80 2.52 -16.24 12.13
C GLY A 80 3.48 -15.18 11.59
N ILE A 81 4.00 -15.43 10.39
CA ILE A 81 4.94 -14.56 9.70
C ILE A 81 4.27 -14.00 8.43
N LEU A 82 4.11 -12.69 8.38
CA LEU A 82 3.68 -11.97 7.19
C LEU A 82 4.90 -11.62 6.34
N GLY A 83 4.98 -12.17 5.13
CA GLY A 83 5.88 -11.70 4.08
C GLY A 83 5.20 -10.60 3.25
N LEU A 84 5.90 -9.48 3.06
CA LEU A 84 5.43 -8.38 2.21
C LEU A 84 5.88 -8.62 0.77
N GLN A 85 4.94 -8.64 -0.17
CA GLN A 85 5.24 -8.78 -1.61
C GLN A 85 5.88 -7.53 -2.18
N SER A 86 5.47 -6.37 -1.67
CA SER A 86 6.00 -5.05 -2.04
C SER A 86 7.42 -4.81 -1.53
N VAL A 87 7.84 -5.49 -0.47
CA VAL A 87 9.20 -5.41 0.10
C VAL A 87 9.81 -6.80 0.21
N PRO A 88 10.39 -7.33 -0.88
CA PRO A 88 10.99 -8.65 -0.89
C PRO A 88 12.03 -8.82 0.22
N GLY A 89 11.90 -9.89 1.01
CA GLY A 89 12.80 -10.21 2.12
C GLY A 89 12.38 -9.65 3.47
N LEU A 90 11.44 -8.69 3.53
CA LEU A 90 10.89 -8.22 4.79
C LEU A 90 9.83 -9.19 5.32
N ARG A 91 10.04 -9.65 6.57
CA ARG A 91 9.15 -10.60 7.26
C ARG A 91 8.75 -10.05 8.62
N LEU A 92 7.45 -9.90 8.84
CA LEU A 92 6.87 -9.40 10.08
C LEU A 92 6.34 -10.57 10.90
N HIS A 93 6.78 -10.69 12.15
CA HIS A 93 6.21 -11.67 13.07
C HIS A 93 4.96 -11.06 13.71
N VAL A 94 3.78 -11.45 13.23
CA VAL A 94 2.51 -10.77 13.53
C VAL A 94 2.26 -10.68 15.03
N ALA A 95 2.45 -11.78 15.75
CA ALA A 95 2.27 -11.81 17.20
C ALA A 95 3.25 -10.89 17.98
N ARG A 96 4.42 -10.56 17.41
CA ARG A 96 5.41 -9.66 18.04
C ARG A 96 4.98 -8.19 17.96
N LEU A 97 4.20 -7.82 16.95
CA LEU A 97 3.75 -6.44 16.77
C LEU A 97 2.85 -5.97 17.91
N PHE A 98 2.12 -6.90 18.53
CA PHE A 98 1.18 -6.61 19.62
C PHE A 98 1.76 -6.86 21.03
N GLN A 99 3.08 -7.06 21.14
CA GLN A 99 3.72 -7.25 22.44
C GLN A 99 3.94 -5.92 23.16
N ASP A 100 3.80 -5.96 24.48
CA ASP A 100 4.17 -4.87 25.38
C ASP A 100 5.25 -5.39 26.36
N PRO A 101 6.46 -4.81 26.40
CA PRO A 101 6.92 -3.71 25.55
C PRO A 101 7.06 -4.12 24.07
N PRO A 102 7.00 -3.15 23.14
CA PRO A 102 7.26 -3.42 21.74
C PRO A 102 8.63 -4.07 21.54
N PRO A 103 8.81 -4.91 20.51
CA PRO A 103 10.07 -5.59 20.26
C PRO A 103 11.22 -4.59 20.10
N ARG A 104 12.34 -4.84 20.79
CA ARG A 104 13.58 -4.05 20.70
C ARG A 104 14.38 -4.39 19.45
#